data_AF-M3HFS7-F1
#
_entry.id   AF-M3HFS7-F1
#
_cell.length_a   1.000
_cell.length_b   1.000
_cell.length_c   1.000
_cell.angle_alpha   90.00
_cell.angle_beta   90.00
_cell.angle_gamma   90.00
#
_symmetry.space_group_name_H-M   'P 1'
#
loop_
_entity.id
_entity.type
_entity.pdbx_description
1 polymer ?
#
loop_
_entity_poly.entity_id
_entity_poly.type
_entity_poly.pdbx_seq_one_letter_code
_entity_poly.pdbx_strand_id
1 'polypeptide(L)' 'MKKIKLQELKDSEILEQLEEARKVLRNSRFQYGVARSLENPKIISNTKKKSRNFLLFREKDN' A
#
# COMPACT_ATOMS: atom_id res chain seq x y z
N MET A 1 15.36 -6.59 -1.30
CA MET A 1 14.12 -7.03 -1.98
C MET A 1 14.27 -6.82 -3.47
N LYS A 2 14.14 -7.87 -4.29
CA LYS A 2 14.08 -7.71 -5.76
C LYS A 2 12.91 -6.79 -6.09
N LYS A 3 13.12 -5.79 -6.95
CA LYS A 3 12.03 -4.97 -7.50
C LYS A 3 11.24 -5.87 -8.46
N ILE A 4 10.28 -6.62 -7.92
CA ILE A 4 9.29 -7.35 -8.73
C ILE A 4 8.56 -6.28 -9.53
N LYS A 5 8.53 -6.43 -10.86
CA LYS A 5 7.80 -5.48 -11.71
C LYS A 5 6.32 -5.69 -11.43
N LEU A 6 5.54 -4.61 -11.28
CA LEU A 6 4.09 -4.71 -11.06
C LEU A 6 3.39 -5.56 -12.14
N GLN A 7 3.94 -5.58 -13.35
CA GLN A 7 3.46 -6.37 -14.50
C GLN A 7 3.61 -7.88 -14.35
N GLU A 8 4.42 -8.35 -13.40
CA GLU A 8 4.67 -9.78 -13.18
C GLU A 8 3.78 -10.34 -12.05
N LEU A 9 3.01 -9.50 -11.37
CA LEU A 9 2.15 -9.90 -10.26
C LEU A 9 0.84 -10.48 -10.78
N LYS A 10 0.39 -11.59 -10.19
CA LYS A 10 -0.95 -12.11 -10.42
C LYS A 10 -1.99 -11.22 -9.74
N ASP A 11 -3.22 -11.20 -10.24
CA ASP A 11 -4.34 -10.48 -9.62
C ASP A 11 -4.51 -10.80 -8.13
N SER A 12 -4.32 -12.07 -7.75
CA SER A 12 -4.38 -12.51 -6.35
C SER A 12 -3.32 -11.83 -5.47
N GLU A 13 -2.11 -11.65 -6.00
CA GLU A 13 -0.99 -10.99 -5.30
C GLU A 13 -1.21 -9.48 -5.22
N ILE A 14 -1.81 -8.88 -6.26
CA ILE A 14 -2.22 -7.46 -6.24
C ILE A 14 -3.27 -7.22 -5.15
N LEU A 15 -4.26 -8.11 -5.03
CA LEU A 15 -5.28 -8.03 -3.98
C LEU A 15 -4.69 -8.19 -2.58
N GLU A 16 -3.75 -9.11 -2.40
CA GLU A 16 -3.02 -9.29 -1.14
C GLU A 16 -2.22 -8.03 -0.77
N GLN A 17 -1.47 -7.46 -1.72
CA GLN A 17 -0.73 -6.21 -1.53
C GLN A 17 -1.65 -5.03 -1.20
N LEU A 18 -2.87 -4.98 -1.76
CA LEU A 18 -3.88 -3.96 -1.44
C LEU A 18 -4.44 -4.13 -0.03
N GLU A 19 -4.63 -5.36 0.44
CA GLU A 19 -5.09 -5.64 1.80
C GLU A 19 -3.99 -5.31 2.84
N GLU A 20 -2.74 -5.65 2.55
CA GLU A 20 -1.58 -5.24 3.36
C GLU A 20 -1.48 -3.72 3.45
N ALA A 21 -1.59 -3.02 2.32
CA ALA A 21 -1.57 -1.55 2.31
C ALA A 21 -2.69 -0.94 3.17
N ARG A 22 -3.89 -1.55 3.16
CA ARG A 22 -5.01 -1.13 4.03
C ARG A 22 -4.70 -1.33 5.51
N LYS A 23 -4.08 -2.45 5.89
CA LYS A 23 -3.66 -2.71 7.29
C LYS A 23 -2.62 -1.69 7.74
N VAL A 24 -1.58 -1.44 6.95
CA VAL A 24 -0.54 -0.44 7.24
C VAL A 24 -1.15 0.95 7.42
N LEU A 25 -2.09 1.35 6.56
CA LEU A 25 -2.75 2.65 6.67
C LEU A 25 -3.62 2.78 7.93
N ARG A 26 -4.35 1.73 8.31
CA ARG A 26 -5.14 1.72 9.56
C ARG A 26 -4.22 1.86 10.77
N ASN A 27 -3.19 1.02 10.86
CA ASN A 27 -2.27 1.02 12.00
C ASN A 27 -1.51 2.34 12.12
N SER A 28 -0.99 2.87 11.00
CA SER A 28 -0.27 4.15 11.00
C SER A 28 -1.18 5.31 11.40
N ARG A 29 -2.43 5.35 10.93
CA ARG A 29 -3.37 6.41 11.34
C ARG A 29 -3.74 6.30 12.81
N PHE A 30 -3.94 5.08 13.31
CA PHE A 30 -4.23 4.85 14.71
C PHE A 30 -3.06 5.28 15.60
N GLN A 31 -1.84 4.84 15.28
CA GLN A 31 -0.62 5.24 15.98
C GLN A 31 -0.48 6.77 16.01
N TYR A 32 -0.68 7.44 14.87
CA TYR A 32 -0.64 8.90 14.84
C TYR A 32 -1.76 9.54 15.68
N GLY A 33 -2.96 8.96 15.69
CA GLY A 33 -4.07 9.43 16.51
C GLY A 33 -3.77 9.36 18.01
N VAL A 34 -3.15 8.26 18.44
CA VAL A 34 -2.82 8.00 19.86
C VAL A 34 -1.55 8.74 20.30
N ALA A 35 -0.44 8.54 19.58
CA ALA A 35 0.89 9.00 19.98
C ALA A 35 1.27 10.37 19.38
N ARG A 36 0.44 10.94 18.49
CA ARG A 36 0.73 12.18 17.72
C ARG A 36 2.08 12.18 17.00
N SER A 37 2.62 10.99 16.76
CA SER A 37 3.94 10.77 16.17
C SER A 37 3.93 9.48 15.35
N LEU A 38 4.81 9.43 14.36
CA LEU A 38 5.08 8.25 13.54
C LEU A 38 6.58 8.13 13.38
N GLU A 39 7.09 6.90 13.51
CA GLU A 39 8.50 6.59 13.26
C GLU A 39 8.91 7.02 11.84
N ASN A 40 8.03 6.78 10.86
CA ASN A 40 8.18 7.29 9.51
C ASN A 40 6.93 8.11 9.10
N PRO A 41 7.00 9.45 9.09
CA PRO A 41 5.85 10.30 8.75
C PRO A 41 5.38 10.14 7.29
N LYS A 42 6.24 9.65 6.40
CA LYS A 42 5.90 9.41 4.98
C LYS A 42 5.20 8.07 4.76
N ILE A 43 5.03 7.22 5.78
CA ILE A 43 4.44 5.89 5.61
C ILE A 43 3.03 5.95 5.04
N ILE A 44 2.22 6.92 5.49
CA ILE A 44 0.82 7.07 5.04
C ILE A 44 0.78 7.54 3.58
N SER A 45 1.55 8.56 3.22
CA SER A 45 1.56 9.09 1.85
C SER A 45 2.14 8.08 0.85
N ASN A 46 3.24 7.41 1.22
CA ASN A 46 3.87 6.38 0.39
C ASN A 46 2.94 5.19 0.19
N THR A 47 2.29 4.71 1.25
CA THR A 47 1.36 3.56 1.16
C THR A 47 0.15 3.90 0.30
N LYS A 48 -0.41 5.11 0.40
CA LYS A 48 -1.48 5.59 -0.50
C LYS A 48 -1.05 5.66 -1.96
N LYS A 49 0.18 6.11 -2.23
CA LYS A 49 0.72 6.14 -3.60
C LYS A 49 0.89 4.73 -4.14
N LYS A 50 1.42 3.80 -3.32
CA LYS A 50 1.59 2.39 -3.67
C LYS A 50 0.24 1.73 -3.99
N SER A 51 -0.76 1.89 -3.12
CA SER A 51 -2.10 1.30 -3.33
C SER A 51 -2.79 1.84 -4.59
N ARG A 52 -2.62 3.13 -4.90
CA ARG A 52 -3.16 3.72 -6.13
C ARG A 52 -2.54 3.11 -7.38
N ASN A 53 -1.22 2.88 -7.38
CA ASN A 53 -0.53 2.27 -8.51
C ASN A 53 -1.01 0.83 -8.75
N PHE A 54 -1.25 0.06 -7.69
CA PHE A 54 -1.83 -1.28 -7.80
C PHE A 54 -3.24 -1.25 -8.40
N LEU A 55 -4.07 -0.30 -7.97
CA LEU A 55 -5.45 -0.17 -8.48
C LEU A 55 -5.46 0.21 -9.98
N LEU A 56 -4.65 1.20 -10.35
CA LEU A 56 -4.49 1.64 -11.76
C LEU A 56 -3.94 0.53 -12.66
N PHE A 57 -3.14 -0.38 -12.11
CA PHE A 57 -2.61 -1.51 -12.86
C PHE A 57 -3.73 -2.51 -13.17
N ARG A 58 -4.52 -2.87 -12.16
CA ARG A 58 -5.69 -3.75 -12.31
C ARG A 58 -6.74 -3.21 -13.30
N GLU A 59 -6.95 -1.90 -13.34
CA GLU A 59 -7.89 -1.26 -14.29
C GLU A 59 -7.39 -1.27 -15.73
N LYS A 60 -6.08 -1.42 -15.97
CA LYS A 60 -5.50 -1.48 -17.33
C LYS A 60 -5.48 -2.89 -17.91
N ASP A 61 -5.54 -3.92 -17.06
CA ASP A 61 -5.55 -5.32 -17.48
C ASP A 61 -6.98 -5.85 -17.75
N ASN A 62 -8.04 -5.11 -17.37
CA ASN A 62 -9.44 -5.39 -17.72
C ASN A 62 -9.86 -4.63 -18.99
#